data_AF-A0A514EC40-F1
#
_entry.id   AF-A0A514EC40-F1
#
_cell.length_a   1.000
_cell.length_b   1.000
_cell.length_c   1.000
_cell.angle_alpha   90.00
_cell.angle_beta   90.00
_cell.angle_gamma   90.00
#
_symmetry.space_group_name_H-M   'P 1'
#
loop_
_entity.id
_entity.type
_entity.pdbx_description
1 polymer ?
#
loop_
_entity_poly.entity_id
_entity_poly.type
_entity_poly.pdbx_seq_one_letter_code
_entity_poly.pdbx_strand_id
1 'polypeptide(L)'
;MVGRQARRRDALTNGGGQPACLRDADGTLCFPLISGFAQIDPLALGLRRAQAPPVRIQSLDVGGHSVPLTAELHLPPHSHDIEVGFTAINLRQPALRVAAMERQHIEPP
;
A
#
# COMPACT_ATOMS: atom_id res chain seq x y z
N MET A 1 -34.95 37.62 -6.43
CA MET A 1 -33.79 38.53 -6.33
C MET A 1 -32.57 37.66 -6.03
N VAL A 2 -31.96 37.08 -7.09
CA VAL A 2 -30.59 37.35 -7.60
C VAL A 2 -29.50 36.98 -6.57
N GLY A 3 -28.55 36.07 -6.81
CA GLY A 3 -27.88 35.81 -8.08
C GLY A 3 -27.34 34.39 -8.28
N ARG A 4 -27.52 33.97 -9.52
CA ARG A 4 -26.87 32.84 -10.19
C ARG A 4 -25.40 33.22 -10.41
N GLN A 5 -24.47 32.44 -9.88
CA GLN A 5 -23.06 32.47 -10.30
C GLN A 5 -22.65 31.04 -10.66
N ALA A 6 -23.13 30.59 -11.82
CA ALA A 6 -22.49 29.50 -12.53
C ALA A 6 -21.30 30.11 -13.29
N ARG A 7 -20.07 29.78 -12.88
CA ARG A 7 -18.90 29.97 -13.74
C ARG A 7 -18.06 28.70 -13.72
N ARG A 8 -18.34 27.81 -14.68
CA ARG A 8 -17.41 26.80 -15.16
C ARG A 8 -16.51 27.42 -16.23
N ARG A 9 -15.23 27.13 -16.22
CA ARG A 9 -14.43 26.88 -17.43
C ARG A 9 -13.46 25.73 -17.11
N ASP A 10 -12.81 25.21 -18.12
CA ASP A 10 -11.96 24.03 -18.02
C ASP A 10 -10.47 24.35 -17.93
N ALA A 11 -9.76 23.63 -17.07
CA ALA A 11 -8.35 23.31 -17.25
C ALA A 11 -8.20 21.89 -16.72
N LEU A 12 -7.47 21.06 -17.47
CA LEU A 12 -6.90 19.81 -16.96
C LEU A 12 -6.26 20.08 -15.59
N THR A 13 -5.94 19.04 -14.82
CA THR A 13 -5.21 19.08 -13.51
C THR A 13 -3.97 20.01 -13.42
N ASN A 14 -3.62 20.72 -14.49
CA ASN A 14 -2.56 21.70 -14.64
C ASN A 14 -3.01 23.18 -14.48
N GLY A 15 -4.29 23.48 -14.20
CA GLY A 15 -4.71 24.81 -13.73
C GLY A 15 -4.50 25.99 -14.70
N GLY A 16 -4.40 25.75 -16.01
CA GLY A 16 -4.11 26.75 -17.05
C GLY A 16 -5.17 27.85 -17.29
N GLY A 17 -6.10 28.06 -16.36
CA GLY A 17 -7.11 29.13 -16.42
C GLY A 17 -8.34 28.92 -15.54
N GLN A 18 -8.45 27.75 -14.89
CA GLN A 18 -9.59 27.28 -14.10
C GLN A 18 -9.12 26.45 -12.92
N PRO A 19 -9.89 26.39 -11.83
CA PRO A 19 -9.45 25.69 -10.63
C PRO A 19 -9.31 24.19 -10.95
N ALA A 20 -8.11 23.65 -10.71
CA ALA A 20 -7.80 22.23 -10.91
C ALA A 20 -8.59 21.30 -9.96
N CYS A 21 -9.18 21.87 -8.91
CA CYS A 21 -10.09 21.20 -7.99
C CYS A 21 -11.15 22.18 -7.49
N LEU A 22 -12.35 21.69 -7.19
CA LEU A 22 -13.41 22.44 -6.53
C LEU A 22 -13.58 21.91 -5.11
N ARG A 23 -13.76 22.79 -4.12
CA ARG A 23 -14.22 22.41 -2.79
C ARG A 23 -15.71 22.76 -2.67
N ASP A 24 -16.54 21.79 -2.28
CA ASP A 24 -17.95 22.05 -2.01
C ASP A 24 -18.17 22.69 -0.63
N ALA A 25 -19.43 22.99 -0.30
CA ALA A 25 -19.79 23.61 0.99
C ALA A 25 -19.52 22.70 2.20
N ASP A 26 -19.55 21.38 2.00
CA ASP A 26 -19.32 20.37 3.04
C ASP A 26 -17.83 20.07 3.22
N GLY A 27 -16.99 20.57 2.31
CA GLY A 27 -15.54 20.48 2.34
C GLY A 27 -14.94 19.37 1.48
N THR A 28 -15.76 18.65 0.71
CA THR A 28 -15.32 17.62 -0.26
C THR A 28 -14.55 18.27 -1.40
N LEU A 29 -13.48 17.61 -1.84
CA LEU A 29 -12.67 18.01 -2.99
C LEU A 29 -13.11 17.25 -4.25
N CYS A 30 -13.48 17.97 -5.30
CA CYS A 30 -13.86 17.44 -6.60
C CYS A 30 -12.76 17.69 -7.64
N PHE A 31 -12.36 16.66 -8.37
CA PHE A 31 -11.34 16.72 -9.43
C PHE A 31 -11.93 16.28 -10.78
N PRO A 32 -11.86 17.11 -11.82
CA PRO A 32 -12.23 16.70 -13.17
C PRO A 32 -11.18 15.75 -13.75
N LEU A 33 -11.63 14.63 -14.33
CA LEU A 33 -10.79 13.64 -15.01
C LEU A 33 -11.12 13.63 -16.51
N ILE A 34 -10.23 13.07 -17.34
CA ILE A 34 -10.51 12.86 -18.78
C ILE A 34 -11.80 12.03 -18.95
N SER A 35 -12.06 11.10 -18.02
CA SER A 35 -13.30 10.35 -17.93
C SER A 35 -13.95 10.61 -16.57
N GLY A 36 -14.89 11.56 -16.54
CA GLY A 36 -15.71 11.85 -15.36
C GLY A 36 -15.04 12.76 -14.32
N PHE A 37 -15.33 12.51 -13.05
CA PHE A 37 -14.81 13.28 -11.92
C PHE A 37 -14.59 12.38 -10.70
N ALA A 38 -13.67 12.77 -9.83
CA ALA A 38 -13.45 12.13 -8.53
C ALA A 38 -13.87 13.08 -7.41
N GLN A 39 -14.47 12.53 -6.33
CA GLN A 39 -14.77 13.26 -5.10
C GLN A 39 -14.00 12.63 -3.94
N ILE A 40 -13.38 13.47 -3.11
CA ILE A 40 -12.58 13.06 -1.96
C ILE A 40 -13.04 13.88 -0.77
N ASP A 41 -13.58 13.22 0.26
CA ASP A 41 -13.74 13.84 1.58
C ASP A 41 -12.41 13.74 2.33
N PRO A 42 -11.69 14.86 2.54
CA PRO A 42 -10.40 14.85 3.22
C PRO A 42 -10.50 14.47 4.70
N LEU A 43 -11.67 14.62 5.34
CA LEU A 43 -11.87 14.24 6.75
C LEU A 43 -12.14 12.74 6.92
N ALA A 44 -12.70 12.10 5.89
CA ALA A 44 -12.84 10.64 5.83
C ALA A 44 -11.50 9.92 5.56
N LEU A 45 -10.49 10.64 5.06
CA LEU A 45 -9.11 10.15 4.93
C LEU A 45 -8.43 10.12 6.30
N GLY A 46 -8.95 9.30 7.23
CA GLY A 46 -8.24 9.00 8.46
C GLY A 46 -6.83 8.53 8.10
N LEU A 47 -5.81 9.03 8.83
CA LEU A 47 -4.43 8.56 8.75
C LEU A 47 -4.39 7.09 9.18
N ARG A 48 -4.88 6.19 8.32
CA ARG A 48 -4.83 4.77 8.55
C ARG A 48 -3.38 4.39 8.37
N ARG A 49 -2.66 4.32 9.49
CA ARG A 49 -1.48 3.47 9.58
C ARG A 49 -1.96 2.10 9.12
N ALA A 50 -1.54 1.71 7.92
CA ALA A 50 -1.84 0.41 7.39
C ALA A 50 -1.42 -0.59 8.46
N GLN A 51 -2.37 -1.31 9.07
CA GLN A 51 -2.00 -2.40 9.94
C GLN A 51 -1.19 -3.36 9.08
N ALA A 52 0.02 -3.69 9.52
CA ALA A 52 0.84 -4.66 8.81
C ALA A 52 0.00 -5.95 8.67
N PRO A 53 -0.16 -6.47 7.45
CA PRO A 53 -0.91 -7.71 7.28
C PRO A 53 -0.23 -8.83 8.08
N PRO A 54 -1.00 -9.79 8.60
CA PRO A 54 -0.42 -10.95 9.25
C PRO A 54 0.54 -11.65 8.29
N VAL A 55 1.78 -11.86 8.74
CA VAL A 55 2.78 -12.62 8.00
C VAL A 55 2.52 -14.11 8.23
N ARG A 56 2.57 -14.90 7.15
CA ARG A 56 2.43 -16.34 7.21
C ARG A 56 3.59 -17.00 6.48
N ILE A 57 4.34 -17.82 7.20
CA ILE A 57 5.38 -18.68 6.62
C ILE A 57 4.68 -19.80 5.85
N GLN A 58 5.11 -20.03 4.61
CA GLN A 58 4.53 -20.97 3.66
C GLN A 58 5.46 -22.14 3.35
N SER A 59 6.77 -21.90 3.36
CA SER A 59 7.79 -22.92 3.17
C SER A 59 9.04 -22.60 3.98
N LEU A 60 9.78 -23.66 4.27
CA LEU A 60 11.12 -23.58 4.80
C LEU A 60 11.97 -24.61 4.07
N ASP A 61 13.12 -24.18 3.57
CA ASP A 61 14.10 -25.03 2.93
C ASP A 61 15.44 -24.85 3.66
N VAL A 62 16.17 -25.95 3.88
CA VAL A 62 17.46 -25.97 4.57
C VAL A 62 18.42 -26.80 3.72
N GLY A 63 19.53 -26.21 3.28
CA GLY A 63 20.47 -26.88 2.36
C GLY A 63 19.81 -27.29 1.04
N GLY A 64 18.79 -26.55 0.59
CA GLY A 64 18.01 -26.88 -0.61
C GLY A 64 16.96 -27.99 -0.43
N HIS A 65 16.69 -28.42 0.79
CA HIS A 65 15.68 -29.44 1.09
C HIS A 65 14.51 -28.86 1.88
N SER A 66 13.29 -29.11 1.40
CA SER A 66 12.07 -28.66 2.07
C SER A 66 11.86 -29.41 3.38
N VAL A 67 11.61 -28.65 4.45
CA VAL A 67 11.36 -29.19 5.79
C VAL A 67 9.93 -28.86 6.25
N PRO A 68 9.30 -29.74 7.05
CA PRO A 68 7.96 -29.49 7.57
C PRO A 68 7.91 -28.23 8.45
N LEU A 69 6.89 -27.39 8.25
CA LEU A 69 6.64 -26.24 9.10
C LEU A 69 6.00 -26.69 10.42
N THR A 70 6.67 -26.41 11.52
CA THR A 70 6.21 -26.62 12.88
C THR A 70 6.17 -25.29 13.63
N ALA A 71 5.49 -25.25 14.79
CA ALA A 71 5.46 -24.04 15.63
C ALA A 71 6.88 -23.65 16.11
N GLU A 72 7.72 -24.66 16.34
CA GLU A 72 9.11 -24.51 16.70
C GLU A 72 9.93 -25.56 15.94
N LEU A 73 11.05 -25.13 15.35
CA LEU A 73 11.95 -25.99 14.60
C LEU A 73 13.38 -25.75 15.10
N HIS A 74 14.03 -26.82 15.54
CA HIS A 74 15.44 -26.79 15.91
C HIS A 74 16.26 -27.30 14.73
N LEU A 75 17.12 -26.43 14.21
CA LEU A 75 18.05 -26.77 13.14
C LEU A 75 19.32 -27.39 13.74
N PRO A 76 19.80 -28.54 13.24
CA PRO A 76 21.06 -29.11 13.67
C PRO A 76 22.24 -28.14 13.46
N PRO A 77 23.32 -28.28 14.25
CA PRO A 77 24.57 -27.58 13.98
C PRO A 77 25.02 -27.81 12.53
N HIS A 78 25.56 -26.78 11.88
CA HIS A 78 25.96 -26.76 10.47
C HIS A 78 24.81 -26.76 9.44
N SER A 79 23.58 -26.49 9.88
CA SER A 79 22.50 -26.11 8.96
C SER A 79 22.91 -24.83 8.21
N HIS A 80 22.78 -24.86 6.89
CA HIS A 80 23.16 -23.80 5.98
C HIS A 80 22.06 -23.59 4.94
N ASP A 81 22.14 -22.51 4.16
CA ASP A 81 21.19 -22.17 3.10
C ASP A 81 19.72 -22.29 3.54
N ILE A 82 19.37 -21.47 4.53
CA ILE A 82 18.01 -21.41 5.07
C ILE A 82 17.20 -20.45 4.20
N GLU A 83 16.16 -20.95 3.54
CA GLU A 83 15.23 -20.17 2.74
C GLU A 83 13.83 -20.24 3.33
N VAL A 84 13.22 -19.06 3.56
CA VAL A 84 11.90 -18.93 4.17
C VAL A 84 10.94 -18.29 3.17
N GLY A 85 10.00 -19.07 2.66
CA GLY A 85 8.89 -18.55 1.87
C GLY A 85 7.83 -17.96 2.79
N PHE A 86 7.44 -16.71 2.59
CA PHE A 86 6.38 -16.07 3.37
C PHE A 86 5.45 -15.22 2.52
N THR A 87 4.25 -15.00 3.03
CA THR A 87 3.27 -14.09 2.44
C THR A 87 2.70 -13.14 3.50
N ALA A 88 2.31 -11.95 3.07
CA ALA A 88 1.68 -10.95 3.92
C ALA A 88 0.68 -10.14 3.07
N ILE A 89 -0.52 -10.69 2.91
CA ILE A 89 -1.51 -10.19 1.95
C ILE A 89 -2.31 -9.04 2.56
N ASN A 90 -2.27 -7.87 1.92
CA ASN A 90 -3.17 -6.75 2.22
C ASN A 90 -3.94 -6.31 0.96
N LEU A 91 -5.20 -6.76 0.82
CA LEU A 91 -6.05 -6.41 -0.33
C LEU A 91 -6.63 -4.99 -0.25
N ARG A 92 -6.56 -4.33 0.91
CA ARG A 92 -7.03 -2.95 1.08
C ARG A 92 -6.02 -1.94 0.53
N GLN A 93 -4.76 -2.33 0.38
CA GLN A 93 -3.68 -1.52 -0.18
C GLN A 93 -2.84 -2.36 -1.14
N PRO A 94 -3.30 -2.58 -2.39
CA PRO A 94 -2.64 -3.46 -3.35
C PRO A 94 -1.19 -3.08 -3.68
N ALA A 95 -0.84 -1.81 -3.54
CA ALA A 95 0.50 -1.28 -3.83
C ALA A 95 1.46 -1.32 -2.63
N LEU A 96 0.98 -1.62 -1.42
CA LEU A 96 1.85 -1.67 -0.25
C LEU A 96 2.72 -2.93 -0.31
N ARG A 97 3.94 -2.78 -0.80
CA ARG A 97 4.98 -3.80 -0.68
C ARG A 97 5.41 -3.89 0.78
N VAL A 98 5.22 -5.04 1.40
CA VAL A 98 5.99 -5.40 2.59
C VAL A 98 7.45 -5.47 2.16
N ALA A 99 8.32 -4.73 2.86
CA ALA A 99 9.75 -4.80 2.64
C ALA A 99 10.19 -6.27 2.77
N ALA A 100 10.70 -6.83 1.69
CA ALA A 100 11.35 -8.13 1.74
C ALA A 100 12.57 -7.98 2.64
N MET A 101 12.75 -8.92 3.58
CA MET A 101 13.94 -8.97 4.41
C MET A 101 15.15 -9.16 3.51
N GLU A 102 15.92 -8.08 3.27
CA GLU A 102 17.16 -8.17 2.53
C GLU A 102 18.10 -9.12 3.26
N ARG A 103 18.74 -10.01 2.49
CA ARG A 103 19.69 -11.01 2.97
C ARG A 103 20.79 -10.33 3.78
N GLN A 104 20.73 -10.41 5.11
CA GLN A 104 21.89 -10.10 5.93
C GLN A 104 22.77 -11.34 5.95
N HIS A 105 23.82 -11.31 5.15
CA HIS A 105 24.92 -12.25 5.23
C HIS A 105 25.64 -11.99 6.56
N ILE A 106 25.41 -12.86 7.54
CA ILE A 106 26.12 -12.86 8.82
C ILE A 106 27.36 -13.72 8.60
N GLU A 107 28.52 -13.07 8.45
CA GLU A 107 29.82 -13.75 8.50
C GLU A 107 30.07 -14.31 9.92
N PRO A 108 30.59 -15.54 10.05
CA PRO A 108 30.95 -16.11 11.34
C PRO A 108 32.21 -15.43 11.93
N PRO A 109 32.39 -15.46 13.26
CA PRO A 109 33.49 -14.79 13.96
C PRO A 109 34.89 -15.39 13.71
#